data_AF-A0A2M8S2M0-F1
#
_entry.id   AF-A0A2M8S2M0-F1
#
_cell.length_a   1.000
_cell.length_b   1.000
_cell.length_c   1.000
_cell.angle_alpha   90.00
_cell.angle_beta   90.00
_cell.angle_gamma   90.00
#
_symmetry.space_group_name_H-M   'P 1'
#
loop_
_entity.id
_entity.type
_entity.pdbx_description
1 polymer ?
#
loop_
_entity_poly.entity_id
_entity_poly.type
_entity_poly.pdbx_seq_one_letter_code
_entity_poly.pdbx_strand_id
1 'polypeptide(L)'
;MRSFLLEYTQRSKDENETEPKIDIHVNLWKLTNSINANLIFDFGLMIEDITNIKNIILYCPFQIDNVKDLGGDMSKAPDLIEAIFNENCEIITNIHPNRVKITKKGDDFKSKDKTDEFILSHLENDLISFKNLDEYGRIEINVENILSGNEIKYVQIKDIKKYYFRIRVVSNNNLSHIVKRENESINILQDSSLRTTEIIDFRINDFRSINEKIKEEVLRLNTFDINSIHYLIMRNATDEFISSISNYKSRLLEKEVWNKYISVENKDIIAYHFKKAQKKILLSIHLLIYLDLSIL
;
A
#
# COMPACT_ATOMS: atom_id res chain seq x y z
N MET A 1 15.34 -7.80 9.46
CA MET A 1 14.12 -7.32 8.78
C MET A 1 13.06 -7.12 9.84
N ARG A 2 12.21 -6.11 9.71
CA ARG A 2 11.15 -5.81 10.68
C ARG A 2 9.79 -5.78 10.00
N SER A 3 8.73 -6.03 10.77
CA SER A 3 7.37 -6.11 10.24
C SER A 3 6.66 -4.77 10.28
N PHE A 4 5.89 -4.48 9.24
CA PHE A 4 4.75 -3.57 9.31
C PHE A 4 3.67 -4.17 10.20
N LEU A 5 2.84 -3.33 10.82
CA LEU A 5 1.71 -3.76 11.62
C LEU A 5 0.48 -2.96 11.25
N LEU A 6 -0.64 -3.64 11.06
CA LEU A 6 -1.91 -3.01 10.71
C LEU A 6 -2.98 -3.42 11.70
N GLU A 7 -3.53 -2.42 12.36
CA GLU A 7 -4.45 -2.54 13.47
C GLU A 7 -5.59 -1.52 13.37
N TYR A 8 -6.60 -1.68 14.22
CA TYR A 8 -7.69 -0.73 14.32
C TYR A 8 -8.21 -0.59 15.74
N THR A 9 -8.89 0.54 15.99
CA THR A 9 -9.74 0.72 17.17
C THR A 9 -11.20 0.71 16.76
N GLN A 10 -12.06 0.16 17.61
CA GLN A 10 -13.51 0.12 17.37
C GLN A 10 -14.22 1.40 17.82
N ARG A 11 -15.38 1.70 17.23
CA ARG A 11 -16.28 2.77 17.70
C ARG A 11 -16.98 2.37 18.99
N SER A 12 -17.46 1.13 19.05
CA SER A 12 -18.04 0.50 20.24
C SER A 12 -17.43 -0.86 20.49
N LYS A 13 -17.18 -1.18 21.77
CA LYS A 13 -16.79 -2.52 22.22
C LYS A 13 -18.03 -3.42 22.19
N ASP A 14 -18.30 -4.04 21.05
CA ASP A 14 -19.25 -5.14 20.97
C ASP A 14 -18.46 -6.44 20.80
N GLU A 15 -18.54 -7.31 21.81
CA GLU A 15 -17.78 -8.56 21.87
C GLU A 15 -18.23 -9.60 20.84
N ASN A 16 -19.39 -9.39 20.20
CA ASN A 16 -19.97 -10.30 19.21
C ASN A 16 -19.63 -9.93 17.76
N GLU A 17 -18.91 -8.83 17.53
CA GLU A 17 -18.58 -8.42 16.17
C GLU A 17 -17.39 -9.21 15.61
N THR A 18 -17.51 -9.63 14.34
CA THR A 18 -16.43 -10.30 13.62
C THR A 18 -15.32 -9.33 13.27
N GLU A 19 -14.07 -9.78 13.32
CA GLU A 19 -12.90 -9.02 12.85
C GLU A 19 -13.16 -8.43 11.45
N PRO A 20 -13.00 -7.10 11.24
CA PRO A 20 -13.17 -6.48 9.94
C PRO A 20 -12.18 -7.07 8.94
N LYS A 21 -12.70 -7.36 7.75
CA LYS A 21 -11.88 -7.89 6.65
C LYS A 21 -11.24 -6.78 5.85
N ILE A 22 -10.01 -7.02 5.42
CA ILE A 22 -9.25 -6.04 4.63
C ILE A 22 -8.46 -6.68 3.47
N ASP A 23 -8.46 -6.02 2.31
CA ASP A 23 -7.44 -6.21 1.28
C ASP A 23 -6.40 -5.09 1.35
N ILE A 24 -5.12 -5.45 1.33
CA ILE A 24 -4.00 -4.52 1.47
C ILE A 24 -3.28 -4.42 0.13
N HIS A 25 -3.19 -3.21 -0.42
CA HIS A 25 -2.44 -2.91 -1.62
C HIS A 25 -1.19 -2.14 -1.24
N VAL A 26 -0.01 -2.63 -1.59
CA VAL A 26 1.25 -1.95 -1.29
C VAL A 26 2.00 -1.72 -2.58
N ASN A 27 2.38 -0.48 -2.81
CA ASN A 27 3.19 -0.07 -3.93
C ASN A 27 4.54 0.40 -3.39
N LEU A 28 5.62 -0.28 -3.74
CA LEU A 28 6.98 0.16 -3.45
C LEU A 28 7.58 0.81 -4.70
N TRP A 29 7.78 2.12 -4.61
CA TRP A 29 8.45 2.90 -5.64
C TRP A 29 9.91 3.10 -5.27
N LYS A 30 10.79 2.70 -6.18
CA LYS A 30 12.20 3.08 -6.18
C LYS A 30 12.48 3.85 -7.45
N LEU A 31 12.38 5.17 -7.38
CA LEU A 31 12.44 6.04 -8.56
C LEU A 31 13.87 6.36 -9.01
N THR A 32 14.87 6.11 -8.17
CA THR A 32 16.28 6.27 -8.53
C THR A 32 17.11 5.09 -8.05
N ASN A 33 18.17 4.75 -8.80
CA ASN A 33 19.11 3.70 -8.41
C ASN A 33 20.13 4.17 -7.36
N SER A 34 20.02 5.42 -6.89
CA SER A 34 20.91 6.01 -5.89
C SER A 34 20.90 5.22 -4.58
N ILE A 35 22.05 5.22 -3.91
CA ILE A 35 22.22 4.67 -2.56
C ILE A 35 21.32 5.43 -1.56
N ASN A 36 21.12 6.73 -1.79
CA ASN A 36 20.28 7.62 -0.97
C ASN A 36 18.87 7.80 -1.53
N ALA A 37 18.41 6.93 -2.42
CA ALA A 37 17.08 7.03 -3.02
C ALA A 37 16.00 6.89 -1.94
N ASN A 38 15.15 7.91 -1.79
CA ASN A 38 13.94 7.81 -0.97
C ASN A 38 13.06 6.70 -1.54
N LEU A 39 12.80 5.65 -0.76
CA LEU A 39 11.75 4.70 -1.11
C LEU A 39 10.42 5.32 -0.71
N ILE A 40 9.46 5.19 -1.61
CA ILE A 40 8.11 5.70 -1.40
C ILE A 40 7.19 4.49 -1.34
N PHE A 41 6.44 4.39 -0.25
CA PHE A 41 5.39 3.38 -0.10
C PHE A 41 4.05 4.04 -0.35
N ASP A 42 3.21 3.44 -1.20
CA ASP A 42 1.78 3.70 -1.12
C ASP A 42 1.07 2.51 -0.49
N PHE A 43 0.20 2.78 0.47
CA PHE A 43 -0.68 1.81 1.10
C PHE A 43 -2.12 2.10 0.69
N GLY A 44 -2.74 1.14 0.03
CA GLY A 44 -4.16 1.05 -0.19
C GLY A 44 -4.80 0.09 0.81
N LEU A 45 -5.81 0.55 1.53
CA LEU A 45 -6.50 -0.19 2.58
C LEU A 45 -7.96 -0.34 2.19
N MET A 46 -8.35 -1.53 1.72
CA MET A 46 -9.71 -1.84 1.28
C MET A 46 -10.44 -2.61 2.36
N ILE A 47 -11.24 -1.91 3.15
CA ILE A 47 -11.98 -2.48 4.28
C ILE A 47 -13.37 -2.87 3.79
N GLU A 48 -13.76 -4.13 4.03
CA GLU A 48 -15.06 -4.66 3.58
C GLU A 48 -16.26 -4.03 4.30
N ASP A 49 -16.12 -3.72 5.59
CA ASP A 49 -17.13 -3.01 6.38
C ASP A 49 -16.48 -2.00 7.33
N ILE A 50 -16.67 -0.71 7.06
CA ILE A 50 -16.09 0.40 7.84
C ILE A 50 -16.88 0.73 9.12
N THR A 51 -18.08 0.16 9.31
CA THR A 51 -19.09 0.73 10.22
C THR A 51 -18.72 0.73 11.70
N ASN A 52 -17.93 -0.23 12.18
CA ASN A 52 -17.44 -0.24 13.56
C ASN A 52 -15.97 0.20 13.71
N ILE A 53 -15.35 0.76 12.67
CA ILE A 53 -13.95 1.19 12.75
C ILE A 53 -13.90 2.68 13.13
N LYS A 54 -13.15 2.99 14.19
CA LYS A 54 -12.87 4.36 14.63
C LYS A 54 -11.59 4.88 14.01
N ASN A 55 -10.50 4.13 14.16
CA ASN A 55 -9.20 4.48 13.60
C ASN A 55 -8.56 3.27 12.93
N ILE A 56 -7.85 3.52 11.84
CA ILE A 56 -6.94 2.57 11.19
C ILE A 56 -5.52 2.97 11.59
N ILE A 57 -4.73 2.03 12.09
CA ILE A 57 -3.40 2.28 12.63
C ILE A 57 -2.39 1.45 11.86
N LEU A 58 -1.41 2.11 11.23
CA LEU A 58 -0.32 1.47 10.50
C LEU A 58 1.02 1.80 11.18
N TYR A 59 1.73 0.77 11.60
CA TYR A 59 3.11 0.89 12.07
C TYR A 59 4.04 0.53 10.93
N CYS A 60 4.90 1.48 10.56
CA CYS A 60 5.97 1.33 9.59
C CYS A 60 7.26 1.03 10.34
N PRO A 61 8.06 0.02 9.94
CA PRO A 61 9.32 -0.34 10.59
C PRO A 61 10.47 0.61 10.21
N PHE A 62 10.17 1.90 10.19
CA PHE A 62 11.04 3.02 9.88
C PHE A 62 10.35 4.32 10.31
N GLN A 63 11.15 5.35 10.57
CA GLN A 63 10.65 6.68 10.87
C GLN A 63 10.03 7.34 9.63
N ILE A 64 8.89 8.00 9.84
CA ILE A 64 8.10 8.66 8.80
C ILE A 64 8.41 10.15 8.82
N ASP A 65 8.60 10.72 7.63
CA ASP A 65 8.73 12.17 7.45
C ASP A 65 7.45 12.81 6.96
N ASN A 66 6.71 12.12 6.09
CA ASN A 66 5.47 12.63 5.54
C ASN A 66 4.49 11.51 5.20
N VAL A 67 3.21 11.81 5.38
CA VAL A 67 2.08 10.99 4.93
C VAL A 67 1.14 11.87 4.12
N LYS A 68 0.78 11.44 2.90
CA LYS A 68 -0.12 12.18 2.00
C LYS A 68 -1.30 11.30 1.60
N ASP A 69 -2.52 11.84 1.62
CA ASP A 69 -3.67 11.21 0.97
C ASP A 69 -3.49 11.17 -0.56
N LEU A 70 -3.84 10.03 -1.16
CA LEU A 70 -3.85 9.84 -2.61
C LEU A 70 -5.28 9.67 -3.15
N GLY A 71 -6.28 9.53 -2.29
CA GLY A 71 -7.69 9.40 -2.70
C GLY A 71 -8.19 10.63 -3.44
N GLY A 72 -7.78 11.83 -3.02
CA GLY A 72 -8.11 13.08 -3.69
C GLY A 72 -7.55 13.17 -5.12
N ASP A 73 -6.30 12.74 -5.33
CA ASP A 73 -5.67 12.72 -6.66
C ASP A 73 -6.30 11.64 -7.55
N MET A 74 -6.56 10.45 -6.99
CA MET A 74 -7.21 9.34 -7.70
C MET A 74 -8.62 9.69 -8.16
N SER A 75 -9.41 10.37 -7.31
CA SER A 75 -10.81 10.72 -7.62
C SER A 75 -10.97 11.57 -8.88
N LYS A 76 -9.89 12.24 -9.32
CA LYS A 76 -9.85 13.12 -10.49
C LYS A 76 -9.25 12.45 -11.74
N ALA A 77 -8.80 11.21 -11.61
CA ALA A 77 -8.06 10.50 -12.66
C ALA A 77 -8.60 9.06 -12.84
N PRO A 78 -9.66 8.88 -13.64
CA PRO A 78 -10.24 7.55 -13.91
C PRO A 78 -9.22 6.52 -14.40
N ASP A 79 -8.41 6.88 -15.40
CA ASP A 79 -7.39 6.00 -15.98
C ASP A 79 -6.37 5.51 -14.93
N LEU A 80 -6.09 6.33 -13.92
CA LEU A 80 -5.20 5.96 -12.81
C LEU A 80 -5.85 4.93 -11.89
N ILE A 81 -7.15 5.05 -11.62
CA ILE A 81 -7.90 4.07 -10.83
C ILE A 81 -7.90 2.72 -11.55
N GLU A 82 -8.20 2.71 -12.85
CA GLU A 82 -8.16 1.49 -13.67
C GLU A 82 -6.76 0.88 -13.70
N ALA A 83 -5.72 1.70 -13.83
CA ALA A 83 -4.34 1.23 -13.76
C ALA A 83 -3.97 0.64 -12.38
N ILE A 84 -4.41 1.26 -11.27
CA ILE A 84 -4.13 0.77 -9.92
C ILE A 84 -4.78 -0.59 -9.66
N PHE A 85 -6.04 -0.77 -10.09
CA PHE A 85 -6.76 -2.04 -9.90
C PHE A 85 -6.51 -3.06 -11.02
N ASN A 86 -5.92 -2.62 -12.14
CA ASN A 86 -5.74 -3.42 -13.35
C ASN A 86 -7.07 -4.02 -13.86
N GLU A 87 -8.14 -3.23 -13.81
CA GLU A 87 -9.50 -3.61 -14.20
C GLU A 87 -10.26 -2.36 -14.68
N ASN A 88 -11.20 -2.51 -15.61
CA ASN A 88 -12.07 -1.41 -16.01
C ASN A 88 -12.99 -1.01 -14.85
N CYS A 89 -13.17 0.30 -14.65
CA CYS A 89 -13.91 0.84 -13.52
C CYS A 89 -14.96 1.86 -13.97
N GLU A 90 -16.18 1.74 -13.45
CA GLU A 90 -17.16 2.81 -13.50
C GLU A 90 -17.01 3.70 -12.27
N ILE A 91 -16.95 5.01 -12.49
CA ILE A 91 -16.73 6.01 -11.43
C ILE A 91 -17.93 6.94 -11.37
N ILE A 92 -18.60 6.96 -10.22
CA ILE A 92 -19.71 7.87 -9.95
C ILE A 92 -19.22 8.92 -8.95
N THR A 93 -19.11 10.15 -9.44
CA THR A 93 -18.73 11.33 -8.65
C THR A 93 -19.95 12.09 -8.14
N ASN A 94 -19.76 13.17 -7.39
CA ASN A 94 -20.81 14.05 -6.86
C ASN A 94 -21.82 13.38 -5.89
N ILE A 95 -21.50 12.18 -5.38
CA ILE A 95 -22.31 11.51 -4.35
C ILE A 95 -22.05 12.08 -2.95
N HIS A 96 -20.87 12.67 -2.76
CA HIS A 96 -20.37 13.29 -1.53
C HIS A 96 -19.12 14.13 -1.87
N PRO A 97 -18.78 15.21 -1.12
CA PRO A 97 -17.61 16.03 -1.41
C PRO A 97 -16.28 15.26 -1.45
N ASN A 98 -16.08 14.34 -0.50
CA ASN A 98 -14.81 13.61 -0.32
C ASN A 98 -14.92 12.11 -0.66
N ARG A 99 -15.96 11.68 -1.38
CA ARG A 99 -16.15 10.26 -1.72
C ARG A 99 -16.61 10.09 -3.14
N VAL A 100 -16.06 9.07 -3.79
CA VAL A 100 -16.50 8.62 -5.11
C VAL A 100 -16.83 7.13 -5.04
N LYS A 101 -17.90 6.74 -5.72
CA LYS A 101 -18.28 5.33 -5.83
C LYS A 101 -17.55 4.74 -7.02
N ILE A 102 -16.92 3.59 -6.80
CA ILE A 102 -16.23 2.82 -7.81
C ILE A 102 -16.93 1.48 -7.96
N THR A 103 -17.22 1.10 -9.19
CA THR A 103 -17.74 -0.22 -9.55
C THR A 103 -16.77 -0.88 -10.50
N LYS A 104 -16.08 -1.94 -10.06
CA LYS A 104 -15.21 -2.73 -10.95
C LYS A 104 -16.06 -3.52 -11.93
N LYS A 105 -15.69 -3.48 -13.21
CA LYS A 105 -16.33 -4.24 -14.30
C LYS A 105 -15.49 -5.42 -14.76
N GLY A 106 -14.27 -5.55 -14.25
CA GLY A 106 -13.30 -6.56 -14.68
C GLY A 106 -12.73 -6.27 -16.07
N ASP A 107 -12.00 -7.25 -16.62
CA ASP A 107 -11.25 -7.11 -17.87
C ASP A 107 -12.12 -7.30 -19.13
N ASP A 108 -13.31 -7.88 -18.99
CA ASP A 108 -14.22 -8.15 -20.11
C ASP A 108 -15.36 -7.14 -20.14
N PHE A 109 -15.39 -6.31 -21.18
CA PHE A 109 -16.45 -5.34 -21.47
C PHE A 109 -17.87 -5.96 -21.51
N LYS A 110 -17.99 -7.28 -21.66
CA LYS A 110 -19.29 -7.98 -21.75
C LYS A 110 -19.71 -8.70 -20.48
N SER A 111 -18.84 -8.80 -19.47
CA SER A 111 -19.18 -9.49 -18.23
C SER A 111 -20.07 -8.61 -17.35
N LYS A 112 -21.36 -8.96 -17.25
CA LYS A 112 -22.33 -8.28 -16.37
C LYS A 112 -22.35 -8.83 -14.94
N ASP A 113 -21.61 -9.90 -14.67
CA ASP A 113 -21.93 -10.79 -13.54
C ASP A 113 -21.10 -10.56 -12.27
N LYS A 114 -20.15 -9.62 -12.28
CA LYS A 114 -19.41 -9.24 -11.06
C LYS A 114 -19.24 -7.73 -10.96
N THR A 115 -20.12 -7.10 -10.20
CA THR A 115 -19.94 -5.71 -9.75
C THR A 115 -19.44 -5.73 -8.30
N ASP A 116 -18.12 -5.60 -8.12
CA ASP A 116 -17.52 -5.29 -6.82
C ASP A 116 -17.55 -3.77 -6.67
N GLU A 117 -18.37 -3.29 -5.73
CA GLU A 117 -18.57 -1.86 -5.48
C GLU A 117 -17.91 -1.44 -4.17
N PHE A 118 -17.25 -0.29 -4.20
CA PHE A 118 -16.65 0.30 -3.00
C PHE A 118 -16.61 1.83 -3.11
N ILE A 119 -16.40 2.48 -1.96
CA ILE A 119 -16.20 3.91 -1.88
C ILE A 119 -14.70 4.21 -1.80
N LEU A 120 -14.17 4.96 -2.76
CA LEU A 120 -12.87 5.61 -2.61
C LEU A 120 -13.06 6.87 -1.77
N SER A 121 -12.37 6.94 -0.63
CA SER A 121 -12.42 8.09 0.27
C SER A 121 -11.18 8.96 0.10
N HIS A 122 -11.40 10.25 -0.08
CA HIS A 122 -10.39 11.29 0.06
C HIS A 122 -10.35 11.71 1.53
N LEU A 123 -9.18 11.61 2.15
CA LEU A 123 -8.97 12.03 3.54
C LEU A 123 -8.48 13.47 3.59
N GLU A 124 -9.15 14.30 4.40
CA GLU A 124 -8.61 15.61 4.77
C GLU A 124 -7.39 15.44 5.69
N ASN A 125 -6.50 16.43 5.69
CA ASN A 125 -5.21 16.32 6.37
C ASN A 125 -5.34 16.13 7.90
N ASP A 126 -6.41 16.62 8.51
CA ASP A 126 -6.69 16.49 9.94
C ASP A 126 -7.15 15.07 10.34
N LEU A 127 -7.60 14.27 9.37
CA LEU A 127 -7.98 12.87 9.57
C LEU A 127 -6.76 11.94 9.57
N ILE A 128 -5.59 12.41 9.14
CA ILE A 128 -4.34 11.64 9.12
C ILE A 128 -3.36 12.25 10.11
N SER A 129 -2.94 11.47 11.09
CA SER A 129 -1.86 11.84 11.99
C SER A 129 -0.74 10.81 11.94
N PHE A 130 0.51 11.25 12.14
CA PHE A 130 1.61 10.33 12.28
C PHE A 130 2.63 10.83 13.30
N LYS A 131 3.32 9.89 13.94
CA LYS A 131 4.41 10.16 14.89
C LYS A 131 5.46 9.07 14.82
N ASN A 132 6.69 9.41 15.17
CA ASN A 132 7.77 8.44 15.30
C ASN A 132 7.84 7.92 16.75
N LEU A 133 7.90 6.61 16.88
CA LEU A 133 8.02 5.85 18.11
C LEU A 133 9.29 4.99 17.99
N ASP A 134 10.40 5.46 18.57
CA ASP A 134 11.69 4.76 18.47
C ASP A 134 12.10 4.61 16.98
N GLU A 135 12.31 3.38 16.52
CA GLU A 135 12.64 3.05 15.12
C GLU A 135 11.40 2.78 14.24
N TYR A 136 10.20 3.01 14.77
CA TYR A 136 8.94 2.86 14.04
C TYR A 136 8.26 4.20 13.80
N GLY A 137 7.55 4.30 12.70
CA GLY A 137 6.58 5.35 12.46
C GLY A 137 5.18 4.80 12.66
N ARG A 138 4.30 5.55 13.31
CA ARG A 138 2.91 5.18 13.55
C ARG A 138 2.01 6.19 12.84
N ILE A 139 1.17 5.70 11.95
CA ILE A 139 0.15 6.46 11.22
C ILE A 139 -1.21 6.08 11.79
N GLU A 140 -2.07 7.07 12.00
CA GLU A 140 -3.45 6.88 12.42
C GLU A 140 -4.38 7.65 11.49
N ILE A 141 -5.36 6.94 10.93
CA ILE A 141 -6.40 7.48 10.06
C ILE A 141 -7.72 7.43 10.81
N ASN A 142 -8.30 8.59 11.12
CA ASN A 142 -9.61 8.68 11.75
C ASN A 142 -10.72 8.49 10.73
N VAL A 143 -11.54 7.47 10.95
CA VAL A 143 -12.67 7.08 10.10
C VAL A 143 -13.96 6.97 10.91
N GLU A 144 -13.98 7.46 12.16
CA GLU A 144 -15.10 7.35 13.09
C GLU A 144 -16.39 7.95 12.54
N ASN A 145 -16.27 9.05 11.81
CA ASN A 145 -17.43 9.79 11.34
C ASN A 145 -18.00 9.26 10.02
N ILE A 146 -17.33 8.32 9.35
CA ILE A 146 -17.79 7.73 8.09
C ILE A 146 -19.06 6.90 8.32
N LEU A 147 -20.10 7.14 7.52
CA LEU A 147 -21.41 6.48 7.69
C LEU A 147 -22.00 6.69 9.09
N SER A 148 -21.75 7.85 9.70
CA SER A 148 -22.28 8.20 11.01
C SER A 148 -23.18 9.44 10.94
N GLY A 149 -23.95 9.69 12.01
CA GLY A 149 -24.76 10.89 12.14
C GLY A 149 -25.70 11.13 10.95
N ASN A 150 -25.61 12.30 10.33
CA ASN A 150 -26.45 12.67 9.19
C ASN A 150 -26.01 11.99 7.87
N GLU A 151 -24.82 11.41 7.78
CA GLU A 151 -24.37 10.72 6.56
C GLU A 151 -25.21 9.48 6.24
N ILE A 152 -25.78 8.85 7.26
CA ILE A 152 -26.66 7.67 7.15
C ILE A 152 -27.90 7.98 6.28
N LYS A 153 -28.25 9.27 6.13
CA LYS A 153 -29.38 9.73 5.30
C LYS A 153 -29.06 9.76 3.81
N TYR A 154 -27.78 9.72 3.42
CA TYR A 154 -27.38 9.79 2.00
C TYR A 154 -27.49 8.41 1.36
N VAL A 155 -28.58 8.20 0.62
CA VAL A 155 -28.93 6.93 -0.02
C VAL A 155 -27.81 6.38 -0.90
N GLN A 156 -27.04 7.24 -1.57
CA GLN A 156 -26.01 6.83 -2.51
C GLN A 156 -24.77 6.20 -1.87
N ILE A 157 -24.52 6.43 -0.57
CA ILE A 157 -23.35 5.94 0.15
C ILE A 157 -23.70 5.02 1.32
N LYS A 158 -24.91 5.12 1.89
CA LYS A 158 -25.28 4.38 3.11
C LYS A 158 -25.26 2.86 2.93
N ASP A 159 -25.54 2.38 1.73
CA ASP A 159 -25.69 0.95 1.43
C ASP A 159 -24.34 0.29 1.07
N ILE A 160 -23.28 1.08 0.85
CA ILE A 160 -21.94 0.60 0.53
C ILE A 160 -21.05 0.81 1.75
N LYS A 161 -20.71 -0.29 2.41
CA LYS A 161 -19.86 -0.29 3.61
C LYS A 161 -18.38 -0.51 3.32
N LYS A 162 -18.07 -0.93 2.09
CA LYS A 162 -16.71 -1.20 1.62
C LYS A 162 -16.02 0.11 1.25
N TYR A 163 -14.94 0.43 1.95
CA TYR A 163 -14.20 1.68 1.79
C TYR A 163 -12.74 1.41 1.44
N TYR A 164 -12.20 2.20 0.51
CA TYR A 164 -10.82 2.18 0.11
C TYR A 164 -10.16 3.51 0.45
N PHE A 165 -9.07 3.43 1.21
CA PHE A 165 -8.19 4.55 1.53
C PHE A 165 -6.85 4.33 0.89
N ARG A 166 -6.22 5.37 0.34
CA ARG A 166 -4.87 5.25 -0.21
C ARG A 166 -4.00 6.38 0.27
N ILE A 167 -2.90 6.03 0.93
CA ILE A 167 -1.93 6.98 1.47
C ILE A 167 -0.54 6.71 0.92
N ARG A 168 0.25 7.77 0.75
CA ARG A 168 1.68 7.72 0.44
C ARG A 168 2.47 8.00 1.70
N VAL A 169 3.44 7.16 2.00
CA VAL A 169 4.35 7.28 3.14
C VAL A 169 5.75 7.50 2.59
N VAL A 170 6.38 8.59 3.02
CA VAL A 170 7.74 8.96 2.65
C VAL A 170 8.63 8.88 3.88
N SER A 171 9.81 8.28 3.67
CA SER A 171 10.90 8.25 4.64
C SER A 171 12.20 8.65 3.95
N ASN A 172 12.94 9.53 4.59
CA ASN A 172 14.28 9.99 4.29
C ASN A 172 15.32 9.20 5.11
N ASN A 173 14.86 8.29 5.99
CA ASN A 173 15.74 7.45 6.78
C ASN A 173 16.17 6.20 6.01
N ASN A 174 17.25 5.58 6.47
CA ASN A 174 17.72 4.33 5.88
C ASN A 174 16.71 3.21 6.14
N LEU A 175 16.12 2.68 5.07
CA LEU A 175 15.11 1.62 5.09
C LEU A 175 15.71 0.20 5.12
N SER A 176 16.90 0.05 5.72
CA SER A 176 17.64 -1.21 5.88
C SER A 176 16.83 -2.36 6.49
N HIS A 177 15.74 -2.05 7.19
CA HIS A 177 14.82 -3.02 7.75
C HIS A 177 13.85 -3.65 6.75
N ILE A 178 13.70 -3.06 5.56
CA ILE A 178 12.84 -3.54 4.45
C ILE A 178 13.65 -3.83 3.19
N VAL A 179 14.64 -2.98 2.90
CA VAL A 179 15.50 -3.13 1.73
C VAL A 179 16.95 -3.22 2.20
N LYS A 180 17.54 -4.38 2.00
CA LYS A 180 18.98 -4.60 2.19
C LYS A 180 19.69 -4.53 0.86
N ARG A 181 20.89 -4.00 0.84
CA ARG A 181 21.76 -4.05 -0.33
C ARG A 181 23.06 -4.74 0.05
N GLU A 182 23.51 -5.63 -0.81
CA GLU A 182 24.78 -6.33 -0.70
C GLU A 182 25.69 -5.92 -1.86
N ASN A 183 27.00 -5.96 -1.62
CA ASN A 183 28.04 -5.54 -2.58
C ASN A 183 27.93 -4.05 -2.96
N GLU A 184 27.69 -3.16 -1.99
CA GLU A 184 27.72 -1.71 -2.24
C GLU A 184 29.14 -1.14 -2.35
N SER A 185 30.13 -1.82 -1.75
CA SER A 185 31.55 -1.44 -1.76
C SER A 185 32.33 -2.15 -2.87
N ILE A 186 31.80 -2.14 -4.10
CA ILE A 186 32.46 -2.74 -5.25
C ILE A 186 33.65 -1.85 -5.65
N ASN A 187 34.84 -2.43 -5.65
CA ASN A 187 36.02 -1.80 -6.23
C ASN A 187 35.92 -1.95 -7.75
N ILE A 188 35.59 -0.86 -8.45
CA ILE A 188 35.33 -0.79 -9.90
C ILE A 188 36.46 -1.42 -10.74
N LEU A 189 37.69 -1.47 -10.19
CA LEU A 189 38.87 -2.03 -10.84
C LEU A 189 39.03 -3.55 -10.69
N GLN A 190 38.28 -4.21 -9.81
CA GLN A 190 38.46 -5.63 -9.48
C GLN A 190 37.23 -6.49 -9.76
N ASP A 191 36.03 -5.90 -9.80
CA ASP A 191 34.78 -6.64 -9.88
C ASP A 191 34.13 -6.47 -11.26
N SER A 192 34.26 -7.48 -12.11
CA SER A 192 33.82 -7.45 -13.52
C SER A 192 32.31 -7.42 -13.70
N SER A 193 31.52 -7.70 -12.66
CA SER A 193 30.06 -7.76 -12.78
C SER A 193 29.37 -6.43 -12.53
N LEU A 194 29.97 -5.47 -11.79
CA LEU A 194 29.30 -4.22 -11.38
C LEU A 194 27.84 -4.43 -10.92
N ARG A 195 27.53 -5.57 -10.29
CA ARG A 195 26.17 -5.92 -9.87
C ARG A 195 25.97 -5.60 -8.40
N THR A 196 24.98 -4.75 -8.09
CA THR A 196 24.48 -4.62 -6.71
C THR A 196 23.28 -5.51 -6.53
N THR A 197 23.28 -6.30 -5.45
CA THR A 197 22.12 -7.13 -5.10
C THR A 197 21.26 -6.38 -4.10
N GLU A 198 19.98 -6.21 -4.41
CA GLU A 198 18.99 -5.64 -3.51
C GLU A 198 18.02 -6.71 -3.04
N ILE A 199 17.90 -6.86 -1.73
CA ILE A 199 16.99 -7.78 -1.08
C ILE A 199 15.83 -6.99 -0.48
N ILE A 200 14.63 -7.20 -1.00
CA ILE A 200 13.40 -6.64 -0.44
C ILE A 200 12.75 -7.74 0.40
N ASP A 201 12.58 -7.48 1.70
CA ASP A 201 11.80 -8.34 2.60
C ASP A 201 10.67 -7.54 3.22
N PHE A 202 9.48 -7.75 2.68
CA PHE A 202 8.24 -7.16 3.17
C PHE A 202 7.52 -8.14 4.09
N ARG A 203 7.24 -7.70 5.32
CA ARG A 203 6.50 -8.45 6.33
C ARG A 203 5.39 -7.58 6.90
N ILE A 204 4.20 -8.17 7.09
CA ILE A 204 3.08 -7.51 7.75
C ILE A 204 2.47 -8.44 8.81
N ASN A 205 2.16 -7.89 9.98
CA ASN A 205 1.64 -8.59 11.15
C ASN A 205 2.49 -9.82 11.57
N ASP A 206 3.82 -9.80 11.34
CA ASP A 206 4.75 -10.81 11.88
C ASP A 206 5.28 -10.37 13.25
N PHE A 207 4.60 -10.81 14.31
CA PHE A 207 4.89 -10.43 15.69
C PHE A 207 6.29 -10.82 16.19
N ARG A 208 6.95 -11.79 15.54
CA ARG A 208 8.33 -12.18 15.86
C ARG A 208 9.35 -11.14 15.39
N SER A 209 8.97 -10.30 14.44
CA SER A 209 9.83 -9.32 13.77
C SER A 209 9.53 -7.88 14.23
N ILE A 210 8.98 -7.71 15.44
CA ILE A 210 8.69 -6.42 16.09
C ILE A 210 9.63 -6.23 17.30
N ASN A 211 10.03 -5.00 17.61
CA ASN A 211 10.77 -4.70 18.84
C ASN A 211 9.86 -4.75 20.09
N GLU A 212 10.43 -4.95 21.29
CA GLU A 212 9.63 -5.12 22.52
C GLU A 212 8.77 -3.88 22.87
N LYS A 213 9.30 -2.67 22.64
CA LYS A 213 8.56 -1.42 22.92
C LYS A 213 7.24 -1.34 22.15
N ILE A 214 7.25 -1.72 20.86
CA ILE A 214 6.06 -1.67 20.01
C ILE A 214 5.12 -2.83 20.33
N LYS A 215 5.63 -4.01 20.73
CA LYS A 215 4.78 -5.15 21.13
C LYS A 215 3.82 -4.78 22.26
N GLU A 216 4.25 -4.01 23.25
CA GLU A 216 3.38 -3.62 24.36
C GLU A 216 2.19 -2.72 23.93
N GLU A 217 2.38 -1.89 22.90
CA GLU A 217 1.32 -1.03 22.35
C GLU A 217 0.35 -1.84 21.48
N VAL A 218 0.91 -2.69 20.61
CA VAL A 218 0.19 -3.46 19.59
C VAL A 218 -0.64 -4.58 20.22
N LEU A 219 -0.16 -5.24 21.27
CA LEU A 219 -0.93 -6.28 21.98
C LEU A 219 -2.25 -5.79 22.60
N ARG A 220 -2.47 -4.47 22.68
CA ARG A 220 -3.69 -3.87 23.25
C ARG A 220 -4.75 -3.56 22.19
N LEU A 221 -4.42 -3.69 20.91
CA LEU A 221 -5.24 -3.27 19.79
C LEU A 221 -5.76 -4.46 18.98
N ASN A 222 -6.77 -4.19 18.14
CA ASN A 222 -7.38 -5.22 17.31
C ASN A 222 -6.66 -5.32 15.97
N THR A 223 -6.49 -6.54 15.46
CA THR A 223 -5.95 -6.80 14.12
C THR A 223 -7.04 -7.11 13.11
N PHE A 224 -6.85 -6.72 11.86
CA PHE A 224 -7.76 -7.06 10.77
C PHE A 224 -7.68 -8.54 10.35
N ASP A 225 -8.79 -9.09 9.84
CA ASP A 225 -8.78 -10.33 9.05
C ASP A 225 -8.34 -9.99 7.62
N ILE A 226 -7.05 -10.19 7.33
CA ILE A 226 -6.50 -9.87 6.00
C ILE A 226 -7.00 -10.91 5.00
N ASN A 227 -7.81 -10.49 4.03
CA ASN A 227 -8.28 -11.34 2.93
C ASN A 227 -7.15 -11.59 1.93
N SER A 228 -6.53 -10.51 1.45
CA SER A 228 -5.43 -10.56 0.50
C SER A 228 -4.45 -9.41 0.64
N ILE A 229 -3.24 -9.65 0.14
CA ILE A 229 -2.17 -8.65 0.01
C ILE A 229 -1.77 -8.62 -1.45
N HIS A 230 -1.87 -7.44 -2.05
CA HIS A 230 -1.36 -7.12 -3.37
C HIS A 230 -0.11 -6.27 -3.20
N TYR A 231 1.04 -6.78 -3.64
CA TYR A 231 2.32 -6.09 -3.53
C TYR A 231 2.82 -5.77 -4.93
N LEU A 232 2.99 -4.49 -5.25
CA LEU A 232 3.53 -4.00 -6.51
C LEU A 232 4.91 -3.40 -6.27
N ILE A 233 5.89 -3.84 -7.05
CA ILE A 233 7.25 -3.32 -7.03
C ILE A 233 7.52 -2.66 -8.35
N MET A 234 7.86 -1.37 -8.31
CA MET A 234 8.11 -0.58 -9.49
C MET A 234 9.61 -0.42 -9.65
N ARG A 235 10.13 -1.00 -10.73
CA ARG A 235 11.57 -1.04 -11.06
C ARG A 235 11.80 -0.50 -12.45
N ASN A 236 13.02 -0.03 -12.70
CA ASN A 236 13.46 0.24 -14.05
C ASN A 236 13.44 -1.05 -14.88
N ALA A 237 13.02 -0.96 -16.14
CA ALA A 237 12.99 -2.08 -17.08
C ALA A 237 14.39 -2.69 -17.34
N THR A 238 15.46 -1.96 -17.03
CA THR A 238 16.85 -2.46 -17.14
C THR A 238 17.28 -3.34 -15.96
N ASP A 239 16.50 -3.41 -14.88
CA ASP A 239 16.87 -4.21 -13.70
C ASP A 239 16.59 -5.70 -13.95
N GLU A 240 17.51 -6.58 -13.53
CA GLU A 240 17.28 -8.03 -13.55
C GLU A 240 16.53 -8.44 -12.27
N PHE A 241 15.27 -8.86 -12.44
CA PHE A 241 14.38 -9.21 -11.33
C PHE A 241 14.32 -10.72 -11.10
N ILE A 242 14.72 -11.17 -9.90
CA ILE A 242 14.59 -12.57 -9.49
C ILE A 242 13.69 -12.68 -8.26
N SER A 243 12.62 -13.46 -8.39
CA SER A 243 11.68 -13.71 -7.31
C SER A 243 11.75 -15.15 -6.83
N SER A 244 11.78 -15.35 -5.52
CA SER A 244 11.58 -16.67 -4.90
C SER A 244 10.14 -17.18 -5.04
N ILE A 245 9.20 -16.27 -5.32
CA ILE A 245 7.80 -16.57 -5.60
C ILE A 245 7.63 -16.70 -7.11
N SER A 246 7.20 -17.87 -7.58
CA SER A 246 7.02 -18.15 -9.01
C SER A 246 5.77 -17.51 -9.62
N ASN A 247 4.75 -17.21 -8.81
CA ASN A 247 3.46 -16.69 -9.28
C ASN A 247 3.37 -15.18 -9.07
N TYR A 248 3.87 -14.41 -10.05
CA TYR A 248 3.66 -12.97 -10.13
C TYR A 248 3.29 -12.57 -11.56
N LYS A 249 2.60 -11.43 -11.70
CA LYS A 249 2.35 -10.80 -12.99
C LYS A 249 3.31 -9.63 -13.15
N SER A 250 3.65 -9.27 -14.38
CA SER A 250 4.40 -8.04 -14.63
C SER A 250 3.78 -7.29 -15.81
N ARG A 251 3.91 -5.96 -15.79
CA ARG A 251 3.50 -5.09 -16.90
C ARG A 251 4.37 -3.84 -16.96
N LEU A 252 4.56 -3.32 -18.17
CA LEU A 252 5.14 -2.00 -18.38
C LEU A 252 4.13 -0.94 -17.93
N LEU A 253 4.59 0.08 -17.21
CA LEU A 253 3.74 1.17 -16.75
C LEU A 253 3.51 2.22 -17.85
N GLU A 254 2.26 2.64 -17.99
CA GLU A 254 1.83 3.67 -18.94
C GLU A 254 2.25 5.06 -18.45
N LYS A 255 3.38 5.59 -18.96
CA LYS A 255 3.96 6.87 -18.49
C LYS A 255 2.94 8.01 -18.40
N GLU A 256 2.05 8.13 -19.37
CA GLU A 256 1.04 9.20 -19.43
C GLU A 256 0.03 9.14 -18.27
N VAL A 257 -0.28 7.93 -17.78
CA VAL A 257 -1.18 7.71 -16.64
C VAL A 257 -0.42 7.97 -15.33
N TRP A 258 0.78 7.40 -15.19
CA TRP A 258 1.51 7.40 -13.93
C TRP A 258 2.25 8.70 -13.60
N ASN A 259 2.65 9.50 -14.61
CA ASN A 259 3.31 10.79 -14.40
C ASN A 259 2.48 11.79 -13.60
N LYS A 260 1.14 11.66 -13.62
CA LYS A 260 0.22 12.49 -12.81
C LYS A 260 0.19 12.07 -11.34
N TYR A 261 0.63 10.84 -11.05
CA TYR A 261 0.54 10.21 -9.73
C TYR A 261 1.87 10.23 -8.97
N ILE A 262 2.97 10.03 -9.69
CA ILE A 262 4.32 10.07 -9.15
C ILE A 262 5.27 10.53 -10.25
N SER A 263 6.27 11.33 -9.89
CA SER A 263 7.26 11.80 -10.86
C SER A 263 8.19 10.65 -11.21
N VAL A 264 7.91 10.00 -12.32
CA VAL A 264 8.74 8.93 -12.87
C VAL A 264 9.80 9.60 -13.75
N GLU A 265 11.08 9.25 -13.59
CA GLU A 265 12.10 9.66 -14.55
C GLU A 265 11.71 9.18 -15.97
N ASN A 266 12.33 9.70 -17.03
CA ASN A 266 12.08 9.31 -18.43
C ASN A 266 12.44 7.85 -18.78
N LYS A 267 12.54 6.96 -17.80
CA LYS A 267 12.86 5.55 -17.92
C LYS A 267 11.59 4.71 -17.97
N ASP A 268 11.68 3.56 -18.62
CA ASP A 268 10.60 2.59 -18.64
C ASP A 268 10.54 1.86 -17.30
N ILE A 269 9.37 1.81 -16.69
CA ILE A 269 9.16 1.16 -15.39
C ILE A 269 8.31 -0.09 -15.57
N ILE A 270 8.79 -1.20 -15.03
CA ILE A 270 8.04 -2.45 -14.91
C ILE A 270 7.45 -2.53 -13.50
N ALA A 271 6.15 -2.81 -13.43
CA ALA A 271 5.47 -3.16 -12.18
C ALA A 271 5.38 -4.68 -12.06
N TYR A 272 5.99 -5.23 -11.00
CA TYR A 272 5.88 -6.63 -10.62
C TYR A 272 4.80 -6.78 -9.55
N HIS A 273 3.73 -7.50 -9.87
CA HIS A 273 2.56 -7.68 -9.01
C HIS A 273 2.52 -9.09 -8.40
N PHE A 274 2.61 -9.13 -7.08
CA PHE A 274 2.43 -10.30 -6.24
C PHE A 274 1.05 -10.23 -5.59
N LYS A 275 0.28 -11.31 -5.67
CA LYS A 275 -0.98 -11.43 -4.93
C LYS A 275 -0.91 -12.65 -4.03
N LYS A 276 -1.18 -12.46 -2.75
CA LYS A 276 -1.39 -13.55 -1.80
C LYS A 276 -2.78 -13.42 -1.18
N ALA A 277 -3.62 -14.43 -1.37
CA ALA A 277 -4.90 -14.56 -0.68
C ALA A 277 -4.72 -15.52 0.50
N GLN A 278 -5.01 -15.11 1.73
CA GLN A 278 -4.88 -15.99 2.89
C GLN A 278 -5.69 -15.49 4.09
N LYS A 279 -6.64 -16.29 4.58
CA LYS A 279 -7.23 -16.11 5.91
C LYS A 279 -6.21 -16.50 6.99
N LYS A 280 -5.78 -15.52 7.79
CA LYS A 280 -4.86 -15.60 8.95
C LYS A 280 -3.36 -15.92 8.68
N ILE A 281 -2.59 -14.82 8.80
CA ILE A 281 -1.21 -14.55 9.28
C ILE A 281 -0.09 -15.54 8.95
N LEU A 282 0.65 -15.23 7.88
CA LEU A 282 2.09 -14.88 7.88
C LEU A 282 2.48 -14.64 6.42
N LEU A 283 2.98 -13.46 6.09
CA LEU A 283 3.59 -13.21 4.79
C LEU A 283 4.94 -12.53 4.98
N SER A 284 5.98 -13.24 4.52
CA SER A 284 7.29 -12.67 4.24
C SER A 284 7.55 -12.86 2.75
N ILE A 285 7.61 -11.75 2.01
CA ILE A 285 8.01 -11.78 0.60
C ILE A 285 9.49 -11.49 0.57
N HIS A 286 10.32 -12.48 0.21
CA HIS A 286 11.75 -12.32 0.03
C HIS A 286 12.09 -12.24 -1.46
N LEU A 287 12.70 -11.15 -1.88
CA LEU A 287 13.04 -10.90 -3.29
C LEU A 287 14.51 -10.55 -3.42
N LEU A 288 15.12 -10.98 -4.51
CA LEU A 288 16.52 -10.74 -4.86
C LEU A 288 16.56 -10.03 -6.21
N ILE A 289 16.98 -8.78 -6.23
CA ILE A 289 17.03 -7.96 -7.44
C ILE A 289 18.49 -7.65 -7.76
N TYR A 290 18.89 -7.91 -9.00
CA TYR A 290 20.22 -7.56 -9.50
C TYR A 290 20.14 -6.22 -10.24
N LEU A 291 20.93 -5.26 -9.78
CA LEU A 291 21.12 -3.98 -10.41
C LEU A 291 22.38 -4.04 -11.26
N ASP A 292 22.25 -3.81 -12.57
CA ASP A 292 23.41 -3.60 -13.44
C ASP A 292 23.84 -2.12 -13.37
N LEU A 293 25.03 -1.85 -12.82
CA LEU A 293 25.59 -0.50 -12.72
C LEU A 293 26.35 -0.06 -13.97
N SER A 294 26.40 -0.87 -15.04
CA SER A 294 27.14 -0.54 -16.27
C SER A 294 26.56 0.63 -17.10
N ILE A 295 25.46 1.25 -16.64
CA ILE A 295 24.76 2.37 -17.29
C ILE A 295 24.83 3.68 -16.46
N LEU A 296 25.81 3.82 -15.56
CA LEU A 296 26.12 5.07 -14.84
C LEU A 296 27.20 5.88 -15.56
#